data_AF-A0A942V0P4-F1
#
_entry.id   AF-A0A942V0P4-F1
#
_cell.length_a   1.000
_cell.length_b   1.000
_cell.length_c   1.000
_cell.angle_alpha   90.00
_cell.angle_beta   90.00
_cell.angle_gamma   90.00
#
_symmetry.space_group_name_H-M   'P 1'
#
loop_
_entity.id
_entity.type
_entity.pdbx_description
1 polymer ?
#
loop_
_entity_poly.entity_id
_entity_poly.type
_entity_poly.pdbx_seq_one_letter_code
_entity_poly.pdbx_strand_id
1 'polypeptide(L)'
;MKERLKQIRIAKGYSQQQMADELCMEVRRWRSYEYETRGLPSDVLKRLVDTFNVNLNYVFTGEGPMFLPQKSEKLQKYEQAFKERKTFGKRLNYYQAEENLMDDEIAKILDTSESRVEKLGLDKSEPTLTELRALKSHSGIPIDLWVDGELAGDSNTVTQMLSPEEKKMLEFLKKAKENKLI
;
A
#
# COMPACT_ATOMS: atom_id res chain seq x y z
N MET A 1 19.42 -19.90 -3.49
CA MET A 1 18.75 -19.40 -2.28
C MET A 1 19.73 -18.76 -1.33
N LYS A 2 20.79 -19.47 -0.91
CA LYS A 2 21.85 -18.96 -0.02
C LYS A 2 22.43 -17.58 -0.41
N GLU A 3 22.74 -17.39 -1.70
CA GLU A 3 23.30 -16.13 -2.21
C GLU A 3 22.31 -14.97 -2.11
N ARG A 4 21.02 -15.25 -2.21
CA ARG A 4 19.95 -14.25 -2.17
C ARG A 4 19.67 -13.77 -0.75
N LEU A 5 19.76 -14.66 0.24
CA LEU A 5 19.70 -14.26 1.66
C LEU A 5 20.87 -13.35 2.03
N LYS A 6 22.07 -13.67 1.53
CA LYS A 6 23.24 -12.81 1.69
C LYS A 6 23.04 -11.45 1.01
N GLN A 7 22.49 -11.42 -0.21
CA GLN A 7 22.16 -10.19 -0.92
C GLN A 7 21.14 -9.33 -0.15
N ILE A 8 20.07 -9.94 0.37
CA ILE A 8 19.06 -9.27 1.20
C ILE A 8 19.70 -8.61 2.42
N ARG A 9 20.53 -9.35 3.16
CA ARG A 9 21.23 -8.82 4.34
C ARG A 9 22.15 -7.65 3.98
N ILE A 10 22.93 -7.78 2.90
CA ILE A 10 23.84 -6.71 2.45
C ILE A 10 23.05 -5.49 1.97
N ALA A 11 21.94 -5.67 1.27
CA ALA A 11 21.08 -4.58 0.81
C ALA A 11 20.45 -3.78 1.97
N LYS A 12 20.22 -4.43 3.12
CA LYS A 12 19.82 -3.75 4.36
C LYS A 12 20.99 -3.15 5.16
N GLY A 13 22.23 -3.40 4.75
CA GLY A 13 23.44 -2.91 5.41
C GLY A 13 23.78 -3.65 6.72
N TYR A 14 23.23 -4.85 6.92
CA TYR A 14 23.35 -5.56 8.19
C TYR A 14 24.52 -6.56 8.22
N SER A 15 25.16 -6.67 9.38
CA SER A 15 26.02 -7.80 9.70
C SER A 15 25.19 -9.08 9.93
N GLN A 16 25.85 -10.25 9.88
CA GLN A 16 25.17 -11.52 10.17
C GLN A 16 24.61 -11.56 11.61
N GLN A 17 25.22 -10.83 12.54
CA GLN A 17 24.76 -10.71 13.92
C GLN A 17 23.48 -9.88 13.98
N GLN A 18 23.51 -8.65 13.45
CA GLN A 18 22.34 -7.76 13.41
C GLN A 18 21.14 -8.40 12.71
N MET A 19 21.36 -9.09 11.59
CA MET A 19 20.29 -9.80 10.88
C MET A 19 19.63 -10.89 11.73
N ALA A 20 20.43 -11.61 12.53
CA ALA A 20 19.92 -12.66 13.40
C ALA A 20 19.19 -12.09 14.62
N ASP A 21 19.72 -11.00 15.19
CA ASP A 21 19.11 -10.29 16.32
C ASP A 21 17.72 -9.75 15.93
N GLU A 22 17.60 -9.10 14.77
CA GLU A 22 16.32 -8.58 14.24
C GLU A 22 15.29 -9.68 13.92
N LEU A 23 15.76 -10.89 13.56
CA LEU A 23 14.89 -12.04 13.36
C LEU A 23 14.68 -12.87 14.64
N CYS A 24 15.14 -12.38 15.79
CA CYS A 24 15.08 -13.04 17.09
C CYS A 24 15.59 -14.49 17.05
N MET A 25 16.75 -14.72 16.42
CA MET A 25 17.35 -16.05 16.32
C MET A 25 18.85 -16.05 16.56
N GLU A 26 19.38 -17.24 16.81
CA GLU A 26 20.82 -17.41 16.99
C GLU A 26 21.59 -17.15 15.69
N VAL A 27 22.69 -16.43 15.78
CA VAL A 27 23.55 -16.08 14.62
C VAL A 27 24.07 -17.31 13.91
N ARG A 28 24.41 -18.37 14.64
CA ARG A 28 24.83 -19.64 14.05
C ARG A 28 23.72 -20.23 13.16
N ARG A 29 22.47 -20.11 13.58
CA ARG A 29 21.30 -20.55 12.81
C ARG A 29 21.17 -19.72 11.53
N TRP A 30 21.27 -18.39 11.61
CA TRP A 30 21.25 -17.54 10.43
C TRP A 30 22.40 -17.85 9.46
N ARG A 31 23.63 -18.00 9.98
CA ARG A 31 24.80 -18.39 9.18
C ARG A 31 24.57 -19.70 8.44
N SER A 32 23.97 -20.71 9.09
CA SER A 32 23.68 -21.97 8.41
C SER A 32 22.79 -21.77 7.18
N TYR A 33 21.86 -20.81 7.17
CA TYR A 33 21.04 -20.52 6.00
C TYR A 33 21.80 -19.79 4.87
N GLU A 34 22.81 -18.99 5.21
CA GLU A 34 23.67 -18.33 4.20
C GLU A 34 24.74 -19.25 3.60
N TYR A 35 25.14 -20.30 4.32
CA TYR A 35 26.25 -21.18 3.91
C TYR A 35 25.81 -22.58 3.50
N GLU A 36 24.79 -23.14 4.14
CA GLU A 36 24.32 -24.50 3.88
C GLU A 36 23.20 -24.52 2.83
N THR A 37 22.97 -25.71 2.26
CA THR A 37 21.86 -25.98 1.32
C THR A 37 20.56 -26.37 2.04
N ARG A 38 20.47 -26.21 3.36
CA ARG A 38 19.23 -26.47 4.11
C ARG A 38 18.13 -25.51 3.68
N GLY A 39 16.94 -26.05 3.46
CA GLY A 39 15.74 -25.25 3.22
C GLY A 39 15.40 -24.38 4.43
N LEU A 40 14.84 -23.20 4.18
CA LEU A 40 14.39 -22.30 5.24
C LEU A 40 13.07 -22.84 5.82
N PRO A 41 12.95 -22.98 7.14
CA PRO A 41 11.67 -23.32 7.75
C PRO A 41 10.67 -22.17 7.53
N SER A 42 9.39 -22.52 7.44
CA SER A 42 8.28 -21.57 7.23
C SER A 42 8.30 -20.41 8.21
N ASP A 43 8.67 -20.66 9.47
CA ASP A 43 8.69 -19.63 10.52
C ASP A 43 9.73 -18.53 10.24
N VAL A 44 10.86 -18.90 9.64
CA VAL A 44 11.92 -17.93 9.29
C VAL A 44 11.50 -17.13 8.06
N LEU A 45 10.85 -17.78 7.09
CA LEU A 45 10.29 -17.09 5.92
C LEU A 45 9.25 -16.06 6.34
N LYS A 46 8.35 -16.43 7.26
CA LYS A 46 7.35 -15.51 7.80
C LYS A 46 8.00 -14.30 8.47
N ARG A 47 8.99 -14.51 9.34
CA ARG A 47 9.74 -13.39 9.97
C ARG A 47 10.46 -12.51 8.94
N LEU A 48 11.01 -13.07 7.86
CA LEU A 48 11.63 -12.28 6.79
C LEU A 48 10.61 -11.39 6.06
N VAL A 49 9.40 -11.88 5.85
CA VAL A 49 8.31 -11.09 5.26
C VAL A 49 7.86 -10.01 6.24
N ASP A 50 7.58 -10.38 7.48
CA ASP A 50 6.99 -9.48 8.49
C ASP A 50 7.97 -8.36 8.91
N THR A 51 9.25 -8.67 9.11
CA THR A 51 10.25 -7.70 9.59
C THR A 51 10.85 -6.87 8.47
N PHE A 52 11.11 -7.48 7.31
CA PHE A 52 11.90 -6.85 6.25
C PHE A 52 11.15 -6.61 4.94
N ASN A 53 9.88 -7.01 4.87
CA ASN A 53 9.05 -7.01 3.66
C ASN A 53 9.77 -7.70 2.49
N VAL A 54 10.48 -8.80 2.77
CA VAL A 54 11.19 -9.54 1.73
C VAL A 54 10.19 -10.21 0.80
N ASN A 55 10.43 -10.11 -0.50
CA ASN A 55 9.65 -10.85 -1.48
C ASN A 55 10.08 -12.32 -1.49
N LEU A 56 9.18 -13.22 -1.07
CA LEU A 56 9.46 -14.65 -1.07
C LEU A 56 9.77 -15.19 -2.47
N ASN A 57 9.11 -14.68 -3.52
CA ASN A 57 9.42 -15.09 -4.89
C ASN A 57 10.90 -14.80 -5.19
N TYR A 58 11.38 -13.61 -4.86
CA TYR A 58 12.80 -13.28 -5.00
C TYR A 58 13.71 -14.24 -4.21
N VAL A 59 13.37 -14.59 -2.96
CA VAL A 59 14.18 -15.55 -2.17
C VAL A 59 14.28 -16.92 -2.86
N PHE A 60 13.18 -17.44 -3.41
CA PHE A 60 13.12 -18.76 -4.01
C PHE A 60 13.67 -18.79 -5.44
N THR A 61 13.21 -17.90 -6.32
CA THR A 61 13.51 -17.92 -7.77
C THR A 61 14.61 -16.92 -8.14
N GLY A 62 14.72 -15.81 -7.41
CA GLY A 62 15.57 -14.67 -7.78
C GLY A 62 14.86 -13.68 -8.72
N GLU A 63 13.57 -13.88 -8.98
CA GLU A 63 12.79 -13.04 -9.88
C GLU A 63 11.98 -11.99 -9.11
N GLY A 64 11.81 -10.82 -9.73
CA GLY A 64 11.07 -9.71 -9.17
C GLY A 64 11.87 -8.84 -8.19
N PRO A 65 11.21 -7.88 -7.51
CA PRO A 65 11.87 -6.98 -6.57
C PRO A 65 12.29 -7.74 -5.30
N MET A 66 13.45 -7.36 -4.73
CA MET A 66 13.99 -7.96 -3.51
C MET A 66 13.13 -7.68 -2.27
N PHE A 67 12.60 -6.46 -2.18
CA PHE A 67 11.71 -6.00 -1.12
C PHE A 67 10.37 -5.61 -1.73
N LEU A 68 9.29 -6.05 -1.09
CA LEU A 68 7.96 -5.57 -1.36
C LEU A 68 7.83 -4.13 -0.83
N PRO A 69 7.05 -3.27 -1.51
CA PRO A 69 6.81 -1.92 -1.03
C PRO A 69 6.24 -1.97 0.38
N GLN A 70 6.94 -1.37 1.34
CA GLN A 70 6.41 -1.18 2.68
C GLN A 70 5.24 -0.20 2.59
N LYS A 71 4.06 -0.60 3.08
CA LYS A 71 3.00 0.36 3.39
C LYS A 71 3.58 1.36 4.37
N SER A 72 3.58 2.65 4.03
CA SER A 72 4.07 3.68 4.93
C SER A 72 3.36 3.60 6.28
N GLU A 73 4.05 3.93 7.37
CA GLU A 73 3.44 4.00 8.71
C GLU A 73 2.18 4.88 8.70
N LYS A 74 2.23 5.97 7.92
CA LYS A 74 1.10 6.84 7.62
C LYS A 74 -0.09 6.06 7.04
N LEU A 75 0.13 5.27 5.99
CA LEU A 75 -0.94 4.49 5.35
C LEU A 75 -1.55 3.45 6.31
N GLN A 76 -0.72 2.77 7.12
CA GLN A 76 -1.21 1.79 8.10
C GLN A 76 -2.08 2.45 9.17
N LYS A 77 -1.66 3.61 9.68
CA LYS A 77 -2.42 4.41 10.65
C LYS A 77 -3.80 4.78 10.10
N TYR A 78 -3.85 5.31 8.88
CA TYR A 78 -5.11 5.70 8.26
C TYR A 78 -5.98 4.50 7.88
N GLU A 79 -5.39 3.36 7.52
CA GLU A 79 -6.14 2.13 7.23
C GLU A 79 -6.90 1.65 8.47
N GLN A 80 -6.24 1.59 9.63
CA GLN A 80 -6.88 1.25 10.89
C GLN A 80 -7.93 2.29 11.29
N ALA A 81 -7.58 3.58 11.23
CA ALA A 81 -8.48 4.66 11.63
C ALA A 81 -9.73 4.74 10.73
N PHE A 82 -9.57 4.60 9.42
CA PHE A 82 -10.69 4.73 8.48
C PHE A 82 -11.59 3.50 8.52
N LYS A 83 -11.08 2.32 8.87
CA LYS A 83 -11.88 1.12 9.09
C LYS A 83 -12.87 1.27 10.25
N GLU A 84 -12.46 1.93 11.33
CA GLU A 84 -13.33 2.22 12.48
C GLU A 84 -14.40 3.28 12.15
N ARG A 85 -14.19 4.07 11.08
CA ARG A 85 -15.03 5.20 10.70
C ARG A 85 -15.89 4.84 9.49
N LYS A 86 -17.19 4.71 9.70
CA LYS A 86 -18.13 4.21 8.67
C LYS A 86 -18.47 5.19 7.55
N THR A 87 -18.21 6.50 7.71
CA THR A 87 -18.64 7.53 6.76
C THR A 87 -17.47 8.39 6.31
N PHE A 88 -17.58 8.97 5.11
CA PHE A 88 -16.55 9.82 4.53
C PHE A 88 -16.28 11.06 5.39
N GLY A 89 -17.32 11.74 5.89
CA GLY A 89 -17.18 12.93 6.73
C GLY A 89 -16.40 12.66 8.00
N LYS A 90 -16.64 11.51 8.66
CA LYS A 90 -15.85 11.09 9.83
C LYS A 90 -14.38 10.85 9.51
N ARG A 91 -14.07 10.32 8.33
CA ARG A 91 -12.69 10.09 7.87
C ARG A 91 -12.00 11.42 7.55
N LEU A 92 -12.71 12.34 6.89
CA LEU A 92 -12.23 13.70 6.60
C LEU A 92 -11.93 14.49 7.88
N ASN A 93 -12.85 14.52 8.83
CA ASN A 93 -12.64 15.23 10.10
C ASN A 93 -11.45 14.66 10.89
N TYR A 94 -11.24 13.33 10.84
CA TYR A 94 -10.08 12.71 11.47
C TYR A 94 -8.77 13.10 10.78
N TYR A 95 -8.76 13.07 9.45
CA TYR A 95 -7.59 13.49 8.67
C TYR A 95 -7.24 14.96 8.95
N GLN A 96 -8.25 15.84 8.99
CA GLN A 96 -8.06 17.25 9.35
C GLN A 96 -7.44 17.41 10.74
N ALA A 97 -7.99 16.72 11.75
CA ALA A 97 -7.47 16.79 13.11
C ALA A 97 -6.04 16.25 13.23
N GLU A 98 -5.73 15.17 12.52
CA GLU A 98 -4.42 14.51 12.60
C GLU A 98 -3.31 15.30 11.87
N GLU A 99 -3.62 15.87 10.71
CA GLU A 99 -2.67 16.70 9.97
C GLU A 99 -2.70 18.17 10.42
N ASN A 100 -3.54 18.50 11.43
CA ASN A 100 -3.77 19.84 11.96
C ASN A 100 -4.15 20.85 10.86
N LEU A 101 -5.05 20.43 9.96
CA LEU A 101 -5.53 21.20 8.83
C LEU A 101 -6.85 21.90 9.15
N MET A 102 -6.91 23.18 8.82
CA MET A 102 -8.13 23.99 8.91
C MET A 102 -9.04 23.77 7.69
N ASP A 103 -10.32 24.14 7.79
CA ASP A 103 -11.29 23.99 6.70
C ASP A 103 -10.89 24.77 5.44
N ASP A 104 -10.24 25.93 5.60
CA ASP A 104 -9.76 26.75 4.49
C ASP A 104 -8.56 26.11 3.76
N GLU A 105 -7.73 25.37 4.48
CA GLU A 105 -6.60 24.63 3.89
C GLU A 105 -7.09 23.43 3.08
N ILE A 106 -8.06 22.66 3.60
CA ILE A 106 -8.71 21.59 2.86
C ILE A 106 -9.45 22.16 1.64
N ALA A 107 -10.13 23.29 1.79
CA ALA A 107 -10.83 23.95 0.68
C ALA A 107 -9.87 24.29 -0.47
N LYS A 108 -8.66 24.79 -0.15
CA LYS A 108 -7.59 25.03 -1.14
C LYS A 108 -7.08 23.74 -1.78
N ILE A 109 -6.91 22.66 -1.01
CA ILE A 109 -6.48 21.36 -1.54
C ILE A 109 -7.51 20.81 -2.53
N LEU A 110 -8.79 20.91 -2.18
CA LEU A 110 -9.90 20.39 -2.96
C LEU A 110 -10.33 21.29 -4.12
N ASP A 111 -9.78 22.50 -4.23
CA ASP A 111 -10.23 23.56 -5.13
C ASP A 111 -11.74 23.84 -4.97
N THR A 112 -12.17 24.04 -3.72
CA THR A 112 -13.58 24.24 -3.36
C THR A 112 -13.75 25.29 -2.25
N SER A 113 -14.98 25.49 -1.78
CA SER A 113 -15.30 26.43 -0.69
C SER A 113 -15.26 25.78 0.69
N GLU A 114 -14.96 26.55 1.74
CA GLU A 114 -15.03 26.08 3.14
C GLU A 114 -16.39 25.48 3.49
N SER A 115 -17.49 26.12 3.05
CA SER A 115 -18.85 25.61 3.26
C SER A 115 -19.07 24.24 2.58
N ARG A 116 -18.37 23.96 1.48
CA ARG A 116 -18.40 22.63 0.86
C ARG A 116 -17.67 21.61 1.72
N VAL A 117 -16.51 21.95 2.28
CA VAL A 117 -15.75 21.10 3.22
C VAL A 117 -16.59 20.76 4.45
N GLU A 118 -17.25 21.75 5.04
CA GLU A 118 -18.13 21.55 6.19
C GLU A 118 -19.29 20.58 5.88
N LYS A 119 -19.93 20.73 4.71
CA LYS A 119 -20.99 19.81 4.27
C LYS A 119 -20.49 18.38 4.06
N LEU A 120 -19.26 18.23 3.57
CA LEU A 120 -18.61 16.92 3.42
C LEU A 120 -18.31 16.30 4.80
N GLY A 121 -17.76 17.07 5.74
CA GLY A 121 -17.47 16.63 7.11
C GLY A 121 -18.71 16.24 7.91
N LEU A 122 -19.86 16.86 7.62
CA LEU A 122 -21.17 16.55 8.21
C LEU A 122 -21.94 15.43 7.49
N ASP A 123 -21.35 14.80 6.48
CA ASP A 123 -22.01 13.79 5.63
C ASP A 123 -23.31 14.31 4.96
N LYS A 124 -23.47 15.64 4.80
CA LYS A 124 -24.63 16.27 4.14
C LYS A 124 -24.55 16.20 2.62
N SER A 125 -23.39 15.85 2.09
CA SER A 125 -23.14 15.75 0.66
C SER A 125 -22.01 14.78 0.37
N GLU A 126 -22.05 14.10 -0.77
CA GLU A 126 -21.02 13.16 -1.19
C GLU A 126 -19.83 13.88 -1.87
N PRO A 127 -18.60 13.36 -1.74
CA PRO A 127 -17.44 13.89 -2.42
C PRO A 127 -17.47 13.56 -3.91
N THR A 128 -16.97 14.49 -4.73
CA THR A 128 -16.79 14.32 -6.16
C THR A 128 -15.47 13.60 -6.46
N LEU A 129 -15.37 12.99 -7.64
CA LEU A 129 -14.14 12.33 -8.08
C LEU A 129 -12.93 13.28 -8.17
N THR A 130 -13.16 14.57 -8.45
CA THR A 130 -12.13 15.60 -8.46
C THR A 130 -11.60 15.86 -7.05
N GLU A 131 -12.51 16.02 -6.07
CA GLU A 131 -12.16 16.19 -4.65
C GLU A 131 -11.36 14.98 -4.11
N LEU A 132 -11.80 13.75 -4.43
CA LEU A 132 -11.11 12.52 -4.01
C LEU A 132 -9.71 12.39 -4.63
N ARG A 133 -9.53 12.78 -5.90
CA ARG A 133 -8.21 12.78 -6.56
C ARG A 133 -7.27 13.80 -5.94
N ALA A 134 -7.79 14.98 -5.57
CA ALA A 134 -7.02 16.00 -4.88
C ALA A 134 -6.54 15.50 -3.51
N LEU A 135 -7.43 14.89 -2.72
CA LEU A 135 -7.06 14.27 -1.43
C LEU A 135 -6.00 13.19 -1.61
N LYS A 136 -6.17 12.31 -2.60
CA LYS A 136 -5.16 11.28 -2.91
C LYS A 136 -3.79 11.91 -3.22
N SER A 137 -3.78 12.94 -4.06
CA SER A 137 -2.54 13.60 -4.48
C SER A 137 -1.84 14.30 -3.32
N HIS A 138 -2.60 14.88 -2.39
CA HIS A 138 -2.03 15.60 -1.24
C HIS A 138 -1.63 14.65 -0.10
N SER A 139 -2.53 13.76 0.30
CA SER A 139 -2.34 12.87 1.46
C SER A 139 -1.49 11.63 1.18
N GLY A 140 -1.41 11.20 -0.08
CA GLY A 140 -0.86 9.90 -0.46
C GLY A 140 -1.77 8.70 -0.11
N ILE A 141 -2.97 8.95 0.40
CA ILE A 141 -3.93 7.91 0.80
C ILE A 141 -4.79 7.49 -0.41
N PRO A 142 -4.96 6.18 -0.69
CA PRO A 142 -5.81 5.68 -1.76
C PRO A 142 -7.27 6.11 -1.62
N ILE A 143 -7.94 6.37 -2.75
CA ILE A 143 -9.35 6.79 -2.80
C ILE A 143 -10.27 5.75 -2.17
N ASP A 144 -9.99 4.46 -2.37
CA ASP A 144 -10.80 3.36 -1.84
C ASP A 144 -10.86 3.42 -0.31
N LEU A 145 -9.76 3.79 0.33
CA LEU A 145 -9.74 3.96 1.79
C LEU A 145 -10.60 5.15 2.23
N TRP A 146 -10.63 6.24 1.46
CA TRP A 146 -11.49 7.38 1.74
C TRP A 146 -12.98 7.03 1.63
N VAL A 147 -13.37 6.27 0.61
CA VAL A 147 -14.77 5.98 0.28
C VAL A 147 -15.32 4.79 1.06
N ASP A 148 -14.58 3.68 1.09
CA ASP A 148 -15.05 2.42 1.67
C ASP A 148 -14.48 2.18 3.07
N GLY A 149 -13.34 2.80 3.41
CA GLY A 149 -12.65 2.59 4.70
C GLY A 149 -11.85 1.29 4.74
N GLU A 150 -11.85 0.58 3.63
CA GLU A 150 -11.06 -0.61 3.38
C GLU A 150 -10.37 -0.43 2.04
N LEU A 151 -9.15 -0.96 1.92
CA LEU A 151 -8.57 -1.14 0.61
C LEU A 151 -9.33 -2.29 -0.03
N ALA A 152 -10.25 -1.98 -0.96
CA ALA A 152 -10.81 -3.00 -1.85
C ALA A 152 -9.62 -3.81 -2.41
N GLY A 153 -9.67 -5.13 -2.23
CA GLY A 153 -8.51 -6.02 -2.22
C GLY A 153 -7.39 -5.69 -3.22
N ASP A 154 -6.15 -5.67 -2.72
CA ASP A 154 -4.94 -5.88 -3.50
C ASP A 154 -4.75 -5.02 -4.78
N SER A 155 -4.79 -3.70 -4.63
CA SER A 155 -4.30 -2.77 -5.68
C SER A 155 -2.78 -2.88 -5.95
N ASN A 156 -2.00 -3.57 -5.10
CA ASN A 156 -0.63 -3.94 -5.45
C ASN A 156 -0.52 -5.10 -6.46
N THR A 157 -1.65 -5.70 -6.88
CA THR A 157 -1.70 -6.58 -8.06
C THR A 157 -2.58 -6.02 -9.18
N VAL A 158 -3.67 -5.29 -8.89
CA VAL A 158 -4.61 -4.93 -9.97
C VAL A 158 -4.23 -3.66 -10.73
N THR A 159 -3.45 -2.73 -10.16
CA THR A 159 -3.13 -1.47 -10.87
C THR A 159 -1.78 -1.49 -11.61
N GLN A 160 -0.95 -2.52 -11.40
CA GLN A 160 0.24 -2.79 -12.23
C GLN A 160 0.10 -3.98 -13.19
N MET A 161 -1.01 -4.72 -13.15
CA MET A 161 -1.33 -5.76 -14.13
C MET A 161 -2.73 -5.57 -14.69
N LEU A 162 -2.93 -4.57 -15.54
CA LEU A 162 -3.87 -4.77 -16.64
C LEU A 162 -3.14 -5.63 -17.66
N SER A 163 -3.52 -6.91 -17.76
CA SER A 163 -3.04 -7.80 -18.82
C SER A 163 -3.22 -7.11 -20.18
N PRO A 164 -2.33 -7.33 -21.16
CA PRO A 164 -2.51 -6.82 -22.53
C PRO A 164 -3.91 -7.12 -23.10
N GLU A 165 -4.54 -8.19 -22.63
CA GLU A 165 -5.88 -8.61 -22.99
C GLU A 165 -6.98 -7.72 -22.39
N GLU A 166 -6.84 -7.27 -21.14
CA GLU A 166 -7.81 -6.40 -20.47
C GLU A 166 -7.78 -4.97 -21.03
N LYS A 167 -6.61 -4.48 -21.44
CA LYS A 167 -6.49 -3.21 -22.19
C LYS A 167 -7.17 -3.30 -23.56
N LYS A 168 -7.02 -4.44 -24.26
CA LYS A 168 -7.72 -4.70 -25.51
C LYS A 168 -9.23 -4.79 -25.31
N MET A 169 -9.70 -5.42 -24.23
CA MET A 169 -11.13 -5.47 -23.90
C MET A 169 -11.70 -4.09 -23.61
N LEU A 170 -10.95 -3.21 -22.94
CA LEU A 170 -11.38 -1.84 -22.67
C LEU A 170 -11.41 -0.98 -23.94
N GLU A 171 -10.44 -1.16 -24.84
CA GLU A 171 -10.43 -0.50 -26.15
C GLU A 171 -11.56 -1.00 -27.05
N PHE A 172 -11.83 -2.31 -27.02
CA PHE A 172 -12.95 -2.92 -27.73
C PHE A 172 -14.30 -2.38 -27.24
N LEU A 173 -14.49 -2.27 -25.92
CA LEU A 173 -15.72 -1.71 -25.34
C LEU A 173 -15.90 -0.21 -25.64
N LYS A 174 -14.81 0.56 -25.71
CA LYS A 174 -14.85 1.96 -26.14
C LYS A 174 -15.26 2.10 -27.61
N LYS A 175 -14.64 1.32 -28.50
CA LYS A 175 -15.01 1.28 -29.93
C LYS A 175 -16.44 0.76 -30.16
N ALA A 176 -16.90 -0.20 -29.37
CA ALA A 176 -18.27 -0.72 -29.46
C ALA A 176 -19.31 0.33 -29.07
N LYS A 177 -19.03 1.13 -28.03
CA LYS A 177 -19.87 2.29 -27.63
C LYS A 177 -19.85 3.41 -28.66
N GLU A 178 -18.69 3.71 -29.24
CA GLU A 178 -18.57 4.74 -30.30
C GLU A 178 -19.30 4.33 -31.59
N ASN A 179 -19.36 3.02 -31.90
CA ASN A 179 -20.02 2.47 -33.08
C ASN A 179 -21.49 2.07 -32.86
N LYS A 180 -22.11 2.39 -31.71
CA LYS A 180 -23.52 2.10 -31.38
C LYS A 180 -23.94 0.64 -31.66
N LEU A 181 -23.05 -0.32 -31.44
CA LEU A 181 -23.37 -1.76 -31.59
C LEU A 181 -23.78 -2.41 -30.26
N ILE A 182 -23.75 -1.66 -29.16
CA ILE A 182 -24.41 -1.91 -27.87
C ILE A 182 -24.78 -0.56 -27.26
#